data_AF-W7Y636-F1
#
_entry.id   AF-W7Y636-F1
#
_cell.length_a   1.000
_cell.length_b   1.000
_cell.length_c   1.000
_cell.angle_alpha   90.00
_cell.angle_beta   90.00
_cell.angle_gamma   90.00
#
_symmetry.space_group_name_H-M   'P 1'
#
loop_
_entity.id
_entity.type
_entity.pdbx_description
1 polymer ?
#
loop_
_entity_poly.entity_id
_entity_poly.type
_entity_poly.pdbx_seq_one_letter_code
_entity_poly.pdbx_strand_id
1 'polypeptide(L)' 'MILRRTILKQDLVKKLYPDSISIKSAMQQLRNEIDVCPALKQQIELAGNTKRHYYNKQQLLLILEHFCITLEEFETL' A
#
# COMPACT_ATOMS: atom_id res chain seq x y z
N MET A 1 -18.57 8.05 5.49
CA MET A 1 -17.16 8.29 5.14
C MET A 1 -16.94 7.77 3.72
N ILE A 2 -16.61 8.62 2.74
CA ILE A 2 -16.53 8.21 1.34
C ILE A 2 -15.23 7.41 1.18
N LEU A 3 -15.34 6.09 1.30
CA LEU A 3 -14.24 5.18 1.04
C LEU A 3 -13.76 5.42 -0.39
N ARG A 4 -12.61 6.08 -0.55
CA ARG A 4 -12.04 6.33 -1.87
C ARG A 4 -11.75 4.98 -2.50
N ARG A 5 -12.30 4.73 -3.69
CA ARG A 5 -12.13 3.46 -4.43
C ARG A 5 -10.65 3.16 -4.76
N THR A 6 -9.80 4.17 -4.68
CA THR A 6 -8.37 4.13 -4.99
C THR A 6 -7.59 5.05 -4.07
N ILE A 7 -6.35 4.68 -3.76
CA ILE A 7 -5.38 5.51 -3.02
C ILE A 7 -4.13 5.74 -3.86
N LEU A 8 -3.53 6.92 -3.71
CA LEU A 8 -2.21 7.19 -4.28
C LEU A 8 -1.15 6.37 -3.53
N LYS A 9 -0.26 5.71 -4.26
CA LYS A 9 0.84 4.97 -3.62
C LYS A 9 1.70 5.87 -2.74
N GLN A 10 1.86 7.13 -3.14
CA GLN A 10 2.60 8.13 -2.37
C GLN A 10 1.93 8.46 -1.02
N ASP A 11 0.60 8.57 -1.00
CA ASP A 11 -0.14 8.85 0.23
C ASP A 11 -0.11 7.64 1.17
N LEU A 12 -0.20 6.44 0.60
CA LEU A 12 -0.02 5.18 1.34
C LEU A 12 1.33 5.14 2.05
N VAL A 13 2.43 5.35 1.32
CA VAL A 13 3.76 5.22 1.92
C VAL A 13 4.11 6.35 2.88
N LYS A 14 3.49 7.53 2.75
CA LYS A 14 3.65 8.62 3.73
C LYS A 14 3.12 8.23 5.10
N LYS A 15 2.00 7.52 5.14
CA LYS A 15 1.39 7.03 6.39
C LYS A 15 2.12 5.80 6.94
N LEU A 16 2.52 4.87 6.07
CA LEU A 16 3.20 3.65 6.49
C LEU A 16 4.66 3.88 6.92
N TYR A 17 5.35 4.85 6.32
CA TYR A 17 6.77 5.13 6.57
C TYR A 17 7.00 6.63 6.85
N PRO A 18 6.49 7.15 7.98
CA PRO A 18 6.60 8.58 8.32
C PRO A 18 8.06 9.03 8.49
N ASP A 19 8.94 8.13 8.92
CA ASP A 19 10.36 8.39 9.16
C ASP A 19 11.22 8.34 7.89
N SER A 20 10.62 8.05 6.72
CA SER A 20 11.38 7.94 5.49
C SER A 20 11.85 9.30 4.98
N ILE A 21 13.13 9.40 4.61
CA ILE A 21 13.78 10.64 4.16
C ILE A 21 13.11 11.25 2.91
N SER A 22 12.46 10.42 2.09
CA SER A 22 11.72 10.89 0.91
C SER A 22 10.62 9.92 0.49
N ILE A 23 9.62 10.43 -0.23
CA ILE A 23 8.55 9.60 -0.84
C ILE A 23 9.15 8.52 -1.74
N LYS A 24 10.23 8.82 -2.48
CA LYS A 24 10.90 7.84 -3.34
C LYS A 24 11.50 6.70 -2.54
N SER A 25 12.10 7.00 -1.39
CA SER A 25 12.64 6.01 -0.46
C SER A 25 11.53 5.14 0.13
N ALA A 26 10.45 5.76 0.62
CA ALA A 26 9.29 5.05 1.17
C ALA A 26 8.62 4.13 0.12
N MET A 27 8.49 4.61 -1.12
CA MET A 27 8.03 3.81 -2.27
C MET A 27 8.96 2.66 -2.63
N GLN A 28 10.26 2.78 -2.35
CA GLN A 28 11.22 1.70 -2.57
C GLN A 28 11.14 0.67 -1.44
N GLN A 29 11.00 1.12 -0.19
CA GLN A 29 10.80 0.23 0.97
C GLN A 29 9.55 -0.65 0.78
N LEU A 30 8.41 -0.04 0.44
CA LEU A 30 7.18 -0.81 0.15
C LEU A 30 7.38 -1.83 -0.98
N ARG A 31 8.11 -1.46 -2.04
CA ARG A 31 8.39 -2.40 -3.15
C ARG A 31 9.28 -3.55 -2.71
N ASN A 32 10.32 -3.26 -1.93
CA ASN A 32 11.21 -4.30 -1.41
C ASN A 32 10.42 -5.27 -0.52
N GLU A 33 9.52 -4.79 0.34
CA GLU A 33 8.69 -5.67 1.17
C GLU A 33 7.76 -6.55 0.34
N ILE A 34 7.09 -5.97 -0.67
CA ILE A 34 6.24 -6.74 -1.60
C ILE A 34 7.08 -7.75 -2.38
N ASP A 35 8.28 -7.39 -2.84
CA ASP A 35 9.16 -8.29 -3.59
C ASP A 35 9.75 -9.42 -2.72
N VAL A 36 9.94 -9.18 -1.41
CA VAL A 36 10.36 -10.21 -0.44
C VAL A 36 9.25 -11.21 -0.14
N CYS A 37 7.98 -10.85 -0.36
CA CYS A 37 6.83 -11.74 -0.19
C CYS A 37 6.14 -12.04 -1.54
N PRO A 38 6.56 -13.10 -2.27
CA PRO A 38 5.99 -13.44 -3.57
C PRO A 38 4.48 -13.68 -3.53
N ALA A 39 3.97 -14.23 -2.43
CA ALA A 39 2.54 -14.46 -2.23
C ALA A 39 1.75 -13.15 -2.21
N LEU A 40 2.22 -12.14 -1.47
CA LEU A 40 1.61 -10.82 -1.44
C LEU A 40 1.63 -10.17 -2.82
N LYS A 41 2.78 -10.22 -3.51
CA LYS A 41 2.92 -9.69 -4.87
C LYS A 41 1.89 -10.29 -5.82
N GLN A 42 1.76 -11.62 -5.80
CA GLN A 42 0.79 -12.32 -6.63
C GLN A 42 -0.66 -11.94 -6.29
N GLN A 43 -1.00 -11.84 -5.00
CA GLN A 43 -2.33 -11.40 -4.57
C GLN A 43 -2.65 -9.97 -5.03
N ILE A 44 -1.69 -9.04 -4.95
CA ILE A 44 -1.85 -7.66 -5.42
C ILE A 44 -2.09 -7.61 -6.94
N GLU A 45 -1.38 -8.44 -7.71
CA GLU A 45 -1.56 -8.54 -9.16
C GLU A 45 -2.92 -9.16 -9.54
N LEU A 46 -3.38 -10.17 -8.79
CA LEU A 46 -4.68 -10.81 -8.99
C LEU A 46 -5.86 -9.92 -8.57
N ALA A 47 -5.66 -9.03 -7.59
CA ALA A 47 -6.66 -8.05 -7.13
C ALA A 47 -6.98 -6.96 -8.18
N GLY A 48 -6.38 -7.03 -9.37
CA GLY A 48 -6.71 -6.22 -10.53
C GLY A 48 -5.50 -5.48 -11.09
N ASN A 49 -5.73 -4.76 -12.20
CA ASN A 49 -4.65 -4.07 -12.90
C ASN A 49 -3.93 -3.06 -12.00
N THR A 50 -2.68 -3.35 -11.68
CA THR A 50 -1.80 -2.48 -10.90
C THR A 50 -1.52 -1.20 -11.68
N LYS A 51 -2.14 -0.09 -11.27
CA LYS A 51 -1.85 1.22 -11.86
C LYS A 51 -0.51 1.73 -11.34
N ARG A 52 0.21 2.48 -12.19
CA ARG A 52 1.53 3.02 -11.87
C ARG A 52 1.56 3.84 -10.58
N HIS A 53 0.54 4.68 -10.37
CA HIS A 53 0.49 5.65 -9.27
C HIS A 53 -0.58 5.36 -8.22
N TYR A 54 -1.42 4.36 -8.43
CA TYR A 54 -2.58 4.09 -7.58
C TYR A 54 -2.68 2.62 -7.21
N TYR A 55 -3.15 2.36 -5.99
CA TYR A 55 -3.71 1.08 -5.61
C TYR A 55 -5.23 1.18 -5.58
N ASN A 56 -5.91 0.13 -6.03
CA ASN A 56 -7.34 0.00 -5.81
C ASN A 56 -7.62 -0.42 -4.35
N LYS A 57 -8.89 -0.41 -3.94
CA LYS A 57 -9.27 -0.80 -2.58
C LYS A 57 -8.81 -2.20 -2.18
N GLN A 58 -8.92 -3.20 -3.05
CA GLN A 58 -8.50 -4.58 -2.73
C GLN A 58 -6.98 -4.67 -2.56
N GLN A 59 -6.22 -4.03 -3.45
CA GLN A 59 -4.76 -3.95 -3.35
C GLN A 59 -4.33 -3.25 -2.06
N LEU A 60 -5.01 -2.17 -1.68
CA LEU A 60 -4.76 -1.50 -0.41
C LEU A 60 -5.01 -2.45 0.77
N LEU A 61 -6.14 -3.14 0.80
CA LEU A 61 -6.47 -4.06 1.90
C LEU A 61 -5.43 -5.18 2.05
N LEU A 62 -4.99 -5.77 0.95
CA LEU A 62 -3.93 -6.80 0.98
C LEU A 62 -2.61 -6.27 1.53
N ILE A 63 -2.24 -5.04 1.14
CA ILE A 63 -1.03 -4.40 1.66
C ILE A 63 -1.20 -4.14 3.16
N LEU A 64 -2.31 -3.54 3.59
CA LEU A 64 -2.56 -3.25 5.00
C LEU A 64 -2.60 -4.52 5.86
N GLU A 65 -3.22 -5.58 5.36
CA GLU A 65 -3.24 -6.91 6.01
C GLU A 65 -1.81 -7.45 6.22
N HIS A 66 -0.93 -7.28 5.24
CA HIS A 66 0.49 -7.66 5.38
C HIS A 66 1.20 -6.90 6.50
N PHE A 67 0.87 -5.62 6.69
CA PHE A 67 1.39 -4.81 7.80
C PHE A 67 0.65 -5.04 9.12
N CYS A 68 -0.35 -5.94 9.15
CA CYS A 68 -1.25 -6.13 10.28
C CYS A 68 -1.95 -4.83 10.71
N ILE A 69 -2.26 -3.96 9.75
CA ILE A 69 -2.95 -2.69 9.95
C ILE A 69 -4.37 -2.83 9.42
N THR A 70 -5.36 -2.42 10.21
CA THR A 70 -6.74 -2.31 9.75
C THR A 70 -6.96 -1.03 8.93
N LEU A 71 -8.00 -1.01 8.10
CA LEU A 71 -8.33 0.20 7.34
C LEU A 71 -8.62 1.40 8.27
N GLU A 72 -9.23 1.15 9.43
CA GLU A 72 -9.55 2.18 10.43
C GLU A 72 -8.27 2.76 11.05
N GLU A 73 -7.32 1.91 11.45
CA GLU A 73 -6.01 2.36 11.95
C GLU A 73 -5.26 3.16 10.89
N PHE A 74 -5.27 2.69 9.64
CA PHE A 74 -4.64 3.40 8.53
C PHE A 74 -5.25 4.78 8.28
N GLU A 75 -6.55 4.96 8.50
CA GLU A 75 -7.19 6.26 8.39
C GLU A 75 -6.74 7.22 9.51
N THR A 76 -6.43 6.69 10.70
CA THR A 76 -5.96 7.46 11.87
C THR A 76 -4.46 7.72 11.95
N LEU A 77 -3.64 7.01 11.17
CA LEU A 77 -2.20 7.30 10.97
C LEU A 77 -1.98 8.64 10.27
#